data_AF-A5H8Z8-F1
#
_entry.id   AF-A5H8Z8-F1
#
_cell.length_a   1.000
_cell.length_b   1.000
_cell.length_c   1.000
_cell.angle_alpha   90.00
_cell.angle_beta   90.00
_cell.angle_gamma   90.00
#
_symmetry.space_group_name_H-M   'P 1'
#
loop_
_entity.id
_entity.type
_entity.pdbx_description
1 polymer ?
#
loop_
_entity_poly.entity_id
_entity_poly.type
_entity_poly.pdbx_seq_one_letter_code
_entity_poly.pdbx_strand_id
1 'polypeptide(L)'
;VRVITSYGPAECTPSATINQHSLEPGNQISIGFGAGAVTWVTDAVDHNKLAPLGAIGELLLEGPIVGDGYLNDPDRTEAAFVKDPDWLLRGWTSHPGRRGRL
;
A
#
# COMPACT_ATOMS: atom_id res chain seq x y z
N VAL A 1 -22.31 15.93 -12.08
CA VAL A 1 -22.03 14.73 -11.24
C VAL A 1 -20.52 14.57 -11.16
N ARG A 2 -19.98 14.25 -9.97
CA ARG A 2 -18.55 13.94 -9.78
C ARG A 2 -18.43 12.46 -9.50
N VAL A 3 -17.56 11.77 -10.23
CA VAL A 3 -17.28 10.34 -10.04
C VAL A 3 -15.87 10.20 -9.47
N ILE A 4 -15.74 9.38 -8.43
CA ILE A 4 -14.49 9.08 -7.74
C ILE A 4 -14.37 7.57 -7.66
N THR A 5 -13.22 7.05 -8.04
CA THR A 5 -12.86 5.64 -7.83
C THR A 5 -12.01 5.57 -6.57
N SER A 6 -12.36 4.68 -5.64
CA SER A 6 -11.55 4.38 -4.47
C SER A 6 -11.22 2.89 -4.43
N TYR A 7 -10.08 2.59 -3.82
CA TYR A 7 -9.65 1.22 -3.55
C TYR A 7 -9.08 1.16 -2.13
N GLY A 8 -9.32 0.05 -1.44
CA GLY A 8 -8.76 -0.19 -0.12
C GLY A 8 -9.23 -1.53 0.42
N PRO A 9 -8.33 -2.38 0.94
CA PRO A 9 -8.72 -3.61 1.62
C PRO A 9 -9.31 -3.30 3.00
N ALA A 10 -10.02 -4.27 3.59
CA ALA A 10 -10.66 -4.08 4.91
C ALA A 10 -9.62 -3.86 6.02
N GLU A 11 -8.43 -4.42 5.81
CA GLU A 11 -7.24 -4.36 6.66
C GLU A 11 -6.66 -2.95 6.78
N CYS A 12 -6.97 -2.03 5.86
CA CYS A 12 -6.36 -0.70 5.78
C CYS A 12 -7.37 0.45 5.87
N THR A 13 -8.52 0.25 6.55
CA THR A 13 -9.68 1.16 6.46
C THR A 13 -10.22 1.21 5.02
N PRO A 14 -11.54 1.12 4.77
CA PRO A 14 -12.08 0.70 3.46
C PRO A 14 -11.73 1.58 2.23
N SER A 15 -11.00 2.68 2.39
CA SER A 15 -10.50 3.49 1.27
C SER A 15 -9.08 3.95 1.57
N ALA A 16 -8.11 3.30 0.92
CA ALA A 16 -6.68 3.56 1.07
C ALA A 16 -6.09 4.36 -0.10
N THR A 17 -6.70 4.28 -1.29
CA THR A 17 -6.33 5.08 -2.45
C THR A 17 -7.58 5.73 -3.07
N ILE A 18 -7.41 6.91 -3.64
CA ILE A 18 -8.50 7.68 -4.23
C ILE A 18 -8.05 8.29 -5.57
N ASN A 19 -8.86 8.05 -6.60
CA ASN A 19 -8.76 8.71 -7.90
C ASN A 19 -9.90 9.72 -8.08
N GLN A 20 -9.58 11.01 -7.93
CA GLN A 20 -10.53 12.10 -8.10
C GLN A 20 -10.82 12.49 -9.56
N HIS A 21 -10.05 11.93 -10.51
CA HIS A 21 -10.02 12.28 -11.93
C HIS A 21 -10.49 11.11 -12.79
N SER A 22 -11.38 10.28 -12.27
CA SER A 22 -11.78 9.00 -12.87
C SER A 22 -12.50 9.12 -14.22
N LEU A 23 -12.97 10.34 -14.58
CA LEU A 23 -13.62 10.62 -15.86
C LEU A 23 -12.67 11.18 -16.92
N GLU A 24 -11.43 11.48 -16.57
CA GLU A 24 -10.45 12.02 -17.51
C GLU A 24 -9.95 10.92 -18.46
N PRO A 25 -9.79 11.22 -19.77
CA PRO A 25 -9.25 10.26 -20.73
C PRO A 25 -7.90 9.68 -20.29
N GLY A 26 -7.80 8.35 -20.20
CA GLY A 26 -6.58 7.64 -19.82
C GLY A 26 -6.45 7.36 -18.32
N ASN A 27 -7.35 7.88 -17.49
CA ASN A 27 -7.30 7.72 -16.04
C ASN A 27 -8.48 6.89 -15.47
N GLN A 28 -9.30 6.30 -16.34
CA GLN A 28 -10.54 5.63 -15.93
C GLN A 28 -10.33 4.33 -15.14
N ILE A 29 -9.16 3.71 -15.27
CA ILE A 29 -8.82 2.43 -14.61
C ILE A 29 -7.89 2.60 -13.40
N SER A 30 -7.45 3.83 -13.11
CA SER A 30 -6.51 4.11 -12.03
C SER A 30 -7.21 4.14 -10.68
N ILE A 31 -6.57 3.54 -9.67
CA ILE A 31 -6.98 3.62 -8.25
C ILE A 31 -6.47 4.90 -7.56
N GLY A 32 -5.69 5.72 -8.28
CA GLY A 32 -5.22 7.02 -7.83
C GLY A 32 -4.06 6.96 -6.85
N PHE A 33 -4.05 7.86 -5.87
CA PHE A 33 -2.97 8.03 -4.91
C PHE A 33 -3.40 7.63 -3.50
N GLY A 34 -2.41 7.33 -2.65
CA GLY A 34 -2.63 7.04 -1.24
C GLY A 34 -3.39 8.15 -0.51
N ALA A 35 -4.38 7.76 0.29
CA ALA A 35 -5.23 8.63 1.09
C ALA A 35 -5.14 8.21 2.56
N GLY A 36 -4.29 8.90 3.33
CA GLY A 36 -3.98 8.49 4.71
C GLY A 36 -3.00 7.31 4.82
N ALA A 37 -2.49 6.82 3.68
CA ALA A 37 -1.44 5.82 3.59
C ALA A 37 -0.36 6.21 2.58
N VAL A 38 0.81 5.62 2.75
CA VAL A 38 1.88 5.54 1.76
C VAL A 38 1.72 4.23 1.00
N THR A 39 1.79 4.28 -0.32
CA THR A 39 1.60 3.14 -1.22
C THR A 39 2.94 2.70 -1.78
N TRP A 40 3.22 1.40 -1.73
CA TRP A 40 4.46 0.80 -2.24
C TRP A 40 4.15 -0.29 -3.25
N VAL A 41 4.99 -0.45 -4.26
CA VAL A 41 4.92 -1.58 -5.19
C VAL A 41 6.17 -2.43 -5.02
N THR A 42 5.97 -3.71 -4.72
CA THR A 42 7.03 -4.69 -4.42
C THR A 42 6.98 -5.87 -5.39
N ASP A 43 8.01 -6.71 -5.38
CA ASP A 43 7.98 -7.97 -6.12
C ASP A 43 6.84 -8.86 -5.60
N ALA A 44 6.11 -9.51 -6.51
CA ALA A 44 4.92 -10.31 -6.16
C ALA A 44 5.23 -11.62 -5.41
N VAL A 45 6.49 -12.03 -5.36
CA VAL A 45 6.95 -13.23 -4.64
C VAL A 45 7.73 -12.86 -3.39
N ASP A 46 8.36 -11.68 -3.37
CA ASP A 46 9.21 -11.22 -2.28
C ASP A 46 9.01 -9.72 -1.97
N HIS A 47 8.15 -9.45 -0.99
CA HIS A 47 7.84 -8.10 -0.51
C HIS A 47 9.06 -7.30 0.03
N ASN A 48 10.22 -7.94 0.24
CA ASN A 48 11.47 -7.28 0.65
C ASN A 48 12.20 -6.63 -0.53
N LYS A 49 11.63 -6.69 -1.74
CA LYS A 49 12.18 -6.05 -2.93
C LYS A 49 11.17 -5.06 -3.50
N LEU A 50 11.58 -3.79 -3.60
CA LEU A 50 10.79 -2.79 -4.33
C LEU A 50 10.79 -3.11 -5.83
N ALA A 51 9.63 -3.00 -6.45
CA ALA A 51 9.51 -3.09 -7.88
C ALA A 51 10.09 -1.83 -8.55
N PRO A 52 10.75 -1.95 -9.72
CA PRO A 52 11.12 -0.79 -10.51
C PRO A 52 9.90 0.05 -10.91
N LEU A 53 10.09 1.35 -11.13
CA LEU A 53 9.01 2.23 -11.58
C LEU A 53 8.41 1.73 -12.90
N GLY A 54 7.08 1.60 -12.94
CA GLY A 54 6.33 1.10 -14.09
C GLY A 54 6.29 -0.42 -14.23
N ALA A 55 6.97 -1.18 -13.37
CA ALA A 55 6.86 -2.62 -13.32
C ALA A 55 5.56 -3.06 -12.62
N ILE A 56 5.11 -4.28 -12.94
CA ILE A 56 4.00 -4.94 -12.25
C ILE A 56 4.54 -5.56 -10.96
N GLY A 57 3.77 -5.44 -9.87
CA GLY A 57 4.15 -5.95 -8.57
C GLY A 57 2.98 -6.01 -7.58
N GLU A 58 3.27 -6.40 -6.35
CA GLU A 58 2.32 -6.41 -5.24
C GLU A 58 2.23 -5.02 -4.59
N LEU A 59 1.00 -4.55 -4.35
CA LEU A 59 0.72 -3.28 -3.69
C LEU A 59 0.70 -3.46 -2.17
N LEU A 60 1.56 -2.74 -1.47
CA LEU A 60 1.56 -2.65 0.00
C LEU A 60 1.10 -1.27 0.46
N LEU A 61 0.37 -1.24 1.58
CA LEU A 61 -0.25 -0.03 2.13
C LEU A 61 0.29 0.23 3.51
N GLU A 62 1.02 1.32 3.68
CA GLU A 62 1.64 1.66 4.95
C GLU A 62 0.96 2.87 5.58
N GLY A 63 0.72 2.83 6.89
CA GLY A 63 0.37 4.04 7.64
C GLY A 63 -0.63 3.81 8.75
N PRO A 64 -1.19 4.89 9.30
CA PRO A 64 -2.10 4.81 10.46
C PRO A 64 -3.45 4.14 10.14
N ILE A 65 -3.75 3.90 8.85
CA ILE A 65 -4.99 3.25 8.44
C ILE A 65 -4.90 1.72 8.49
N VAL A 66 -3.70 1.15 8.64
CA VAL A 66 -3.46 -0.28 8.77
C VAL A 66 -3.97 -0.76 10.13
N GLY A 67 -4.89 -1.71 10.10
CA GLY A 67 -5.54 -2.27 11.29
C GLY A 67 -4.61 -3.16 12.12
N ASP A 68 -5.08 -3.52 13.31
CA ASP A 68 -4.27 -4.28 14.27
C ASP A 68 -4.05 -5.74 13.87
N GLY A 69 -4.90 -6.30 12.99
CA GLY A 69 -4.83 -7.69 12.56
C GLY A 69 -6.20 -8.35 12.52
N TYR A 70 -6.20 -9.67 12.36
CA TYR A 70 -7.40 -10.48 12.46
C TYR A 70 -7.62 -10.92 13.91
N LEU A 71 -8.85 -10.73 14.39
CA LEU A 71 -9.20 -11.05 15.78
C LEU A 71 -9.00 -12.54 16.07
N ASN A 72 -8.21 -12.85 17.10
CA ASN A 72 -7.87 -14.20 17.54
C ASN A 72 -7.19 -15.08 16.47
N ASP A 73 -6.59 -14.49 15.44
CA ASP A 73 -5.92 -15.21 14.36
C ASP A 73 -4.54 -14.60 14.08
N PRO A 74 -3.54 -14.86 14.94
CA PRO A 74 -2.19 -14.32 14.81
C PRO A 74 -1.49 -14.85 13.56
N ASP A 75 -1.74 -16.09 13.15
CA ASP A 75 -1.08 -16.71 11.99
C ASP A 75 -1.49 -16.01 10.69
N ARG A 76 -2.79 -15.74 10.50
CA ARG A 76 -3.23 -14.95 9.34
C ARG A 76 -2.81 -13.49 9.44
N THR A 77 -2.70 -12.96 10.66
CA THR A 77 -2.22 -11.59 10.87
C THR A 77 -0.77 -11.44 10.42
N GLU A 78 0.11 -12.34 10.83
CA GLU A 78 1.51 -12.32 10.39
C GLU A 78 1.66 -12.59 8.89
N ALA A 79 0.74 -13.39 8.30
CA ALA A 79 0.76 -13.65 6.86
C ALA A 79 0.30 -12.46 6.00
N ALA A 80 -0.66 -11.66 6.48
CA ALA A 80 -1.26 -10.57 5.71
C ALA A 80 -0.60 -9.20 5.97
N PHE A 81 0.00 -9.01 7.15
CA PHE A 81 0.56 -7.73 7.55
C PHE A 81 2.08 -7.79 7.57
N VAL A 82 2.71 -7.01 6.70
CA VAL A 82 4.16 -6.99 6.53
C VAL A 82 4.76 -6.05 7.56
N LYS A 83 5.83 -6.48 8.22
CA LYS A 83 6.51 -5.67 9.23
C LYS A 83 7.96 -5.45 8.86
N ASP A 84 8.37 -4.18 8.92
CA ASP A 84 9.77 -3.76 8.83
C ASP A 84 10.52 -4.37 7.62
N PRO A 85 10.01 -4.24 6.37
CA PRO A 85 10.69 -4.83 5.21
C PRO A 85 12.07 -4.20 4.99
N ASP A 86 12.99 -4.97 4.40
CA ASP A 86 14.42 -4.61 4.30
C ASP A 86 14.69 -3.22 3.70
N TRP A 87 13.93 -2.85 2.66
CA TRP A 87 14.09 -1.56 1.99
C TRP A 87 13.61 -0.39 2.87
N LEU A 88 12.60 -0.60 3.72
CA LEU A 88 12.09 0.42 4.63
C LEU A 88 13.08 0.66 5.77
N LEU A 89 13.65 -0.42 6.31
CA LEU A 89 14.69 -0.37 7.34
C LEU A 89 16.00 0.25 6.83
N ARG A 90 16.36 0.00 5.57
CA ARG A 90 17.56 0.56 4.93
C ARG A 90 17.42 2.04 4.65
N GLY A 91 16.24 2.46 4.18
CA GLY A 91 16.02 3.83 3.70
C GLY A 91 16.77 4.13 2.41
N TRP A 92 16.89 5.43 2.12
CA TRP A 92 17.54 5.99 0.94
C TRP A 92 18.50 7.12 1.32
N THR A 93 19.33 7.58 0.37
CA THR A 93 20.38 8.58 0.60
C THR A 93 19.89 9.84 1.31
N SER A 94 18.67 10.31 0.99
CA SER A 94 18.05 11.50 1.58
C SER A 94 16.96 11.19 2.61
N HIS A 95 16.63 9.92 2.83
CA HIS A 95 15.52 9.50 3.68
C HIS A 95 15.99 8.34 4.57
N PRO A 96 16.29 8.57 5.85
CA PRO A 96 16.77 7.52 6.72
C PRO A 96 15.74 6.38 6.81
N GLY A 97 16.25 5.16 6.98
CA GLY A 97 15.42 4.01 7.19
C GLY A 97 14.57 4.12 8.44
N ARG A 98 13.43 3.44 8.45
CA ARG A 98 12.45 3.51 9.53
C ARG A 98 11.73 2.18 9.70
N ARG A 99 11.02 2.06 10.82
CA ARG A 99 10.14 0.93 11.11
C ARG A 99 8.72 1.26 10.70
N GLY A 100 7.98 0.24 10.30
CA GLY A 100 6.63 0.38 9.78
C GLY A 100 5.92 -0.95 9.66
N ARG A 101 4.60 -0.86 9.58
CA ARG A 101 3.69 -1.97 9.30
C ARG A 101 2.89 -1.64 8.05
N LEU A 102 2.79 -2.62 7.17
CA LEU A 102 2.10 -2.56 5.89
C LEU A 102 1.07 -3.68 5.77
#